data_AF-A0A382XQK2-F1
#
_entry.id   AF-A0A382XQK2-F1
#
_cell.length_a   1.000
_cell.length_b   1.000
_cell.length_c   1.000
_cell.angle_alpha   90.00
_cell.angle_beta   90.00
_cell.angle_gamma   90.00
#
_symmetry.space_group_name_H-M   'P 1'
#
loop_
_entity.id
_entity.type
_entity.pdbx_description
1 polymer ?
#
loop_
_entity_poly.entity_id
_entity_poly.type
_entity_poly.pdbx_seq_one_letter_code
_entity_poly.pdbx_strand_id
1 'polypeptide(L)'
;MNGQENQVQSGVFRQVRAVWALLGRRRRFQSLGLVSLQIVMSALEVLSLGVLVPFVGVLADPDSAATQPGLGAVADFLDIEGSKQLVTLITTLFVIVVLVTGVARIASLWITTRLSLAIANDLTVWAFRNVLYQPYAVQIHRRTGEATSAILA
;
A
#
# COMPACT_ATOMS: atom_id res chain seq x y z
N MET A 1 -18.12 -8.86 -28.30
CA MET A 1 -18.10 -8.05 -27.06
C MET A 1 -16.68 -7.73 -26.54
N ASN A 2 -15.58 -8.22 -27.14
CA ASN A 2 -14.19 -7.94 -26.69
C ASN A 2 -13.57 -6.60 -27.14
N GLY A 3 -14.27 -5.77 -27.93
CA GLY A 3 -13.70 -4.56 -28.53
C GLY A 3 -13.68 -3.31 -27.62
N GLN A 4 -14.57 -3.25 -26.63
CA GLN A 4 -14.73 -2.10 -25.74
C GLN A 4 -13.72 -2.13 -24.57
N GLU A 5 -13.41 -3.31 -24.01
CA GLU A 5 -12.40 -3.45 -22.94
C GLU A 5 -11.00 -3.04 -23.39
N ASN A 6 -10.61 -3.36 -24.63
CA ASN A 6 -9.27 -3.05 -25.15
C ASN A 6 -9.09 -1.54 -25.41
N GLN A 7 -10.15 -0.82 -25.79
CA GLN A 7 -10.11 0.64 -25.97
C GLN A 7 -9.96 1.37 -24.63
N VAL A 8 -10.71 0.95 -23.60
CA VAL A 8 -10.63 1.55 -22.25
C VAL A 8 -9.27 1.28 -21.61
N GLN A 9 -8.73 0.07 -21.71
CA GLN A 9 -7.38 -0.24 -21.19
C GLN A 9 -6.31 0.63 -21.87
N SER A 10 -6.36 0.81 -23.19
CA SER A 10 -5.41 1.67 -23.91
C SER A 10 -5.47 3.15 -23.50
N GLY A 11 -6.61 3.61 -22.98
CA GLY A 11 -6.81 4.97 -22.46
C GLY A 11 -6.15 5.15 -21.09
N VAL A 12 -6.41 4.24 -20.16
CA VAL A 12 -5.88 4.31 -18.78
C VAL A 12 -4.36 4.21 -18.76
N PHE A 13 -3.78 3.25 -19.48
CA PHE A 13 -2.32 3.12 -19.54
C PHE A 13 -1.64 4.36 -20.12
N ARG A 14 -2.29 5.03 -21.08
CA ARG A 14 -1.79 6.27 -21.68
C ARG A 14 -1.84 7.44 -20.70
N GLN A 15 -2.92 7.56 -19.94
CA GLN A 15 -3.06 8.58 -18.88
C GLN A 15 -2.02 8.38 -17.78
N VAL A 16 -1.83 7.15 -17.31
CA VAL A 16 -0.79 6.81 -16.32
C VAL A 16 0.60 7.17 -16.86
N ARG A 17 0.89 6.84 -18.13
CA ARG A 17 2.18 7.17 -18.76
C ARG A 17 2.39 8.67 -18.93
N ALA A 18 1.32 9.42 -19.24
CA ALA A 18 1.35 10.88 -19.33
C ALA A 18 1.60 11.53 -17.96
N VAL A 19 0.94 11.06 -16.90
CA VAL A 19 1.19 11.51 -15.52
C VAL A 19 2.62 11.17 -15.09
N TRP A 20 3.09 9.97 -15.41
CA TRP A 20 4.47 9.56 -15.13
C TRP A 20 5.50 10.42 -15.86
N ALA A 21 5.21 10.82 -17.10
CA ALA A 21 6.02 11.75 -17.86
C ALA A 21 6.05 13.16 -17.24
N LEU A 22 4.92 13.62 -16.68
CA LEU A 22 4.82 14.90 -15.97
C LEU A 22 5.58 14.92 -14.64
N LEU A 23 5.71 13.77 -13.97
CA LEU A 23 6.46 13.67 -12.71
C LEU A 23 7.96 13.89 -12.96
N GLY A 24 8.56 14.81 -12.21
CA GLY A 24 10.00 15.06 -12.22
C GLY A 24 10.84 13.84 -11.80
N ARG A 25 12.10 13.79 -12.25
CA ARG A 25 13.01 12.63 -12.07
C ARG A 25 13.18 12.22 -10.60
N ARG A 26 13.24 13.16 -9.66
CA ARG A 26 13.30 12.89 -8.20
C ARG A 26 12.04 12.19 -7.68
N ARG A 27 10.85 12.59 -8.14
CA ARG A 27 9.56 12.02 -7.69
C ARG A 27 9.37 10.60 -8.19
N ARG A 28 9.86 10.29 -9.39
CA ARG A 28 9.84 8.92 -9.93
C ARG A 28 10.63 7.95 -9.06
N PHE A 29 11.82 8.33 -8.60
CA PHE A 29 12.60 7.51 -7.67
C PHE A 29 11.92 7.37 -6.29
N GLN A 30 11.26 8.42 -5.79
CA GLN A 30 10.47 8.35 -4.55
C GLN A 30 9.28 7.39 -4.69
N SER A 31 8.56 7.45 -5.82
CA SER A 31 7.46 6.52 -6.12
C SER A 31 7.96 5.08 -6.28
N LEU A 32 9.11 4.86 -6.93
CA LEU A 32 9.71 3.53 -7.04
C LEU A 32 10.13 2.97 -5.67
N GLY A 33 10.78 3.80 -4.86
CA GLY A 33 11.14 3.44 -3.48
C GLY A 33 9.94 3.16 -2.59
N LEU A 34 8.82 3.86 -2.82
CA LEU A 34 7.56 3.57 -2.12
C LEU A 34 6.99 2.21 -2.52
N VAL A 35 7.06 1.83 -3.81
CA VAL A 35 6.62 0.50 -4.26
C VAL A 35 7.47 -0.60 -3.62
N SER A 36 8.80 -0.44 -3.57
CA SER A 36 9.64 -1.41 -2.87
C SER A 36 9.32 -1.49 -1.38
N LEU A 37 9.05 -0.34 -0.74
CA LEU A 37 8.62 -0.31 0.65
C LEU A 37 7.28 -1.05 0.84
N GLN A 38 6.32 -0.89 -0.07
CA GLN A 38 5.04 -1.60 0.00
C GLN A 38 5.21 -3.12 -0.16
N ILE A 39 6.14 -3.59 -1.00
CA ILE A 39 6.45 -5.02 -1.12
C ILE A 39 6.99 -5.54 0.22
N VAL A 40 7.93 -4.85 0.84
CA VAL A 40 8.46 -5.22 2.16
C VAL A 40 7.35 -5.21 3.22
N MET A 41 6.46 -4.21 3.20
CA MET A 41 5.31 -4.16 4.10
C MET A 41 4.37 -5.35 3.94
N SER A 42 4.10 -5.78 2.70
CA SER A 42 3.25 -6.95 2.47
C SER A 42 3.87 -8.24 3.04
N ALA A 43 5.20 -8.39 2.95
CA ALA A 43 5.90 -9.52 3.55
C ALA A 43 5.80 -9.51 5.08
N LEU A 44 5.93 -8.33 5.71
CA LEU A 44 5.75 -8.18 7.16
C LEU A 44 4.31 -8.51 7.60
N GLU A 45 3.31 -8.13 6.81
CA GLU A 45 1.91 -8.46 7.10
C GLU A 45 1.65 -9.97 7.03
N VAL A 46 2.19 -10.63 6.00
CA VAL A 46 2.11 -12.09 5.88
C VAL A 46 2.81 -12.77 7.06
N LEU A 47 3.97 -12.26 7.48
CA LEU A 47 4.69 -12.77 8.65
C LEU A 47 3.86 -12.58 9.93
N SER A 48 3.28 -11.41 10.14
CA SER A 48 2.43 -11.13 11.31
C SER A 48 1.21 -12.04 11.37
N LEU A 49 0.56 -12.30 10.23
CA LEU A 49 -0.56 -13.26 10.14
C LEU A 49 -0.08 -14.70 10.34
N GLY A 50 1.11 -15.03 9.84
CA GLY A 50 1.72 -16.35 9.98
C GLY A 50 2.04 -16.71 11.42
N VAL A 51 2.47 -15.75 12.26
CA VAL A 51 2.74 -15.97 13.69
C VAL A 51 1.44 -16.03 14.52
N LEU A 52 0.35 -15.43 14.04
CA LEU A 52 -0.93 -15.44 14.74
C LEU A 52 -1.51 -16.86 14.90
N VAL A 53 -1.40 -17.69 13.86
CA VAL A 53 -1.89 -19.08 13.87
C VAL A 53 -1.22 -19.93 14.97
N PRO A 54 0.12 -20.07 15.03
CA PRO A 54 0.78 -20.83 16.09
C PRO A 54 0.59 -20.19 17.47
N PHE A 55 0.49 -18.86 17.56
CA PHE A 55 0.18 -18.19 18.84
C PHE A 55 -1.19 -18.62 19.40
N VAL A 56 -2.24 -18.56 18.58
CA VAL A 56 -3.58 -18.99 19.01
C VAL A 56 -3.61 -20.49 19.30
N GLY A 57 -2.91 -21.30 18.50
CA GLY A 57 -2.80 -22.74 18.73
C GLY A 57 -2.18 -23.09 20.08
N VAL A 58 -1.05 -22.45 20.42
CA VAL A 58 -0.37 -22.62 21.71
C VAL A 58 -1.20 -22.10 22.88
N LEU A 59 -1.98 -21.03 22.68
CA LEU A 59 -2.82 -20.45 23.75
C LEU A 59 -4.09 -21.27 24.01
N ALA A 60 -4.64 -21.94 22.98
CA ALA A 60 -5.87 -22.72 23.08
C ALA A 60 -5.67 -24.06 23.80
N ASP A 61 -4.60 -24.79 23.45
CA ASP A 61 -4.23 -26.04 24.12
C ASP A 61 -2.70 -26.20 24.12
N PRO A 62 -2.02 -25.78 25.19
CA PRO A 62 -0.57 -25.73 25.23
C PRO A 62 0.06 -27.14 25.28
N ASP A 63 -0.65 -28.14 25.80
CA ASP A 63 -0.14 -29.53 25.88
C ASP A 63 -0.24 -30.24 24.53
N SER A 64 -1.33 -30.04 23.79
CA SER A 64 -1.46 -30.51 22.40
C SER A 64 -0.55 -29.73 21.44
N ALA A 65 -0.25 -28.47 21.73
CA ALA A 65 0.63 -27.65 20.90
C ALA A 65 2.11 -28.06 21.01
N ALA A 66 2.57 -28.47 22.20
CA ALA A 66 3.94 -28.96 22.40
C ALA A 66 4.23 -30.29 21.66
N THR A 67 3.20 -31.09 21.39
CA THR A 67 3.32 -32.38 20.68
C THR A 67 3.24 -32.26 19.16
N GLN A 68 2.86 -31.10 18.61
CA GLN A 68 2.85 -30.90 17.16
C GLN A 68 4.27 -30.86 16.59
N PRO A 69 4.57 -31.58 15.49
CA PRO A 69 5.93 -31.68 14.95
C PRO A 69 6.54 -30.32 14.53
N GLY A 70 5.70 -29.34 14.16
CA GLY A 70 6.18 -27.98 13.84
C GLY A 70 6.59 -27.16 15.07
N LEU A 71 5.80 -27.21 16.16
CA LEU A 71 6.05 -26.44 17.38
C LEU A 71 7.03 -27.14 18.32
N GLY A 72 6.99 -28.47 18.37
CA GLY A 72 7.93 -29.30 19.13
C GLY A 72 9.37 -29.14 18.63
N ALA A 73 9.61 -29.09 17.30
CA ALA A 73 10.94 -28.84 16.76
C ALA A 73 11.51 -27.46 17.15
N VAL A 74 10.64 -26.44 17.27
CA VAL A 74 11.05 -25.10 17.74
C VAL A 74 11.32 -25.11 19.24
N ALA A 75 10.53 -25.85 20.02
CA ALA A 75 10.74 -26.02 21.46
C ALA A 75 12.05 -26.76 21.76
N ASP A 76 12.33 -27.85 21.05
CA ASP A 76 13.57 -28.63 21.16
C ASP A 76 14.79 -27.82 20.73
N PHE A 77 14.68 -27.03 19.65
CA PHE A 77 15.77 -26.14 19.21
C PHE A 77 16.13 -25.08 20.25
N LEU A 78 15.15 -24.69 21.09
CA LEU A 78 15.31 -23.67 22.12
C LEU A 78 15.51 -24.25 23.53
N ASP A 79 15.64 -25.59 23.65
CA ASP A 79 15.84 -26.33 24.91
C ASP A 79 14.73 -26.06 25.95
N ILE A 80 13.47 -25.99 25.48
CA ILE A 80 12.31 -25.64 26.31
C ILE A 80 11.53 -26.91 26.68
N GLU A 81 11.72 -27.38 27.91
CA GLU A 81 11.04 -28.58 28.43
C GLU A 81 9.59 -28.32 28.89
N GLY A 82 9.15 -27.05 28.97
CA GLY A 82 7.89 -26.65 29.60
C GLY A 82 6.85 -26.03 28.68
N SER A 83 5.64 -26.61 28.64
CA SER A 83 4.41 -26.11 27.97
C SER A 83 4.14 -24.61 28.29
N LYS A 84 4.29 -24.19 29.55
CA LYS A 84 4.15 -22.77 29.97
C LYS A 84 5.23 -21.84 29.42
N GLN A 85 6.45 -22.32 29.26
CA GLN A 85 7.57 -21.52 28.77
C GLN A 85 7.46 -21.31 27.25
N LEU A 86 6.96 -22.31 26.52
CA LEU A 86 6.60 -22.20 25.11
C LEU A 86 5.54 -21.10 24.89
N VAL A 87 4.48 -21.08 25.71
CA VAL A 87 3.43 -20.04 25.62
C VAL A 87 4.04 -18.65 25.83
N THR A 88 4.87 -18.49 26.86
CA THR A 88 5.46 -17.19 27.22
C THR A 88 6.37 -16.66 26.11
N LEU A 89 7.18 -17.54 25.50
CA LEU A 89 8.06 -17.19 24.39
C LEU A 89 7.27 -16.79 23.14
N ILE A 90 6.33 -17.62 22.69
CA ILE A 90 5.55 -17.37 21.47
C ILE A 90 4.71 -16.10 21.63
N THR A 91 4.14 -15.86 22.82
CA THR A 91 3.43 -14.61 23.14
C THR A 91 4.35 -13.41 23.03
N THR A 92 5.55 -13.47 23.62
CA THR A 92 6.51 -12.36 23.57
C THR A 92 6.94 -12.06 22.14
N LEU A 93 7.26 -13.11 21.36
CA LEU A 93 7.60 -12.98 19.95
C LEU A 93 6.45 -12.35 19.15
N PHE A 94 5.22 -12.83 19.36
CA PHE A 94 4.04 -12.30 18.70
C PHE A 94 3.83 -10.81 18.98
N VAL A 95 3.94 -10.41 20.25
CA VAL A 95 3.84 -8.99 20.65
C VAL A 95 4.89 -8.14 19.94
N ILE A 96 6.15 -8.60 19.89
CA ILE A 96 7.23 -7.88 19.19
C ILE A 96 6.91 -7.76 17.70
N VAL A 97 6.51 -8.85 17.04
CA VAL A 97 6.19 -8.87 15.61
C VAL A 97 5.03 -7.92 15.30
N VAL A 98 3.96 -7.94 16.09
CA VAL A 98 2.79 -7.05 15.90
C VAL A 98 3.17 -5.60 16.12
N LEU A 99 3.96 -5.27 17.14
CA LEU A 99 4.42 -3.91 17.39
C LEU A 99 5.28 -3.39 16.25
N VAL A 100 6.26 -4.17 15.79
CA VAL A 100 7.12 -3.80 14.66
C VAL A 100 6.30 -3.59 13.39
N THR A 101 5.36 -4.49 13.10
CA THR A 101 4.46 -4.38 11.95
C THR A 101 3.59 -3.13 12.04
N GLY A 102 3.05 -2.82 13.23
CA GLY A 102 2.26 -1.62 13.48
C GLY A 102 3.04 -0.33 13.26
N VAL A 103 4.26 -0.22 13.81
CA VAL A 103 5.13 0.94 13.60
C VAL A 103 5.49 1.10 12.13
N ALA A 104 5.86 0.00 11.46
CA ALA A 104 6.17 0.02 10.03
C ALA A 104 4.94 0.44 9.19
N ARG A 105 3.73 0.04 9.59
CA ARG A 105 2.46 0.42 8.94
C ARG A 105 2.20 1.91 9.03
N ILE A 106 2.37 2.48 10.21
CA ILE A 106 2.23 3.93 10.43
C ILE A 106 3.26 4.70 9.60
N ALA A 107 4.52 4.25 9.60
CA ALA A 107 5.58 4.87 8.81
C ALA A 107 5.28 4.82 7.30
N SER A 108 4.87 3.67 6.77
CA SER A 108 4.50 3.49 5.36
C SER A 108 3.34 4.38 4.96
N LEU A 109 2.31 4.50 5.81
CA LEU A 109 1.18 5.38 5.59
C LEU A 109 1.62 6.84 5.54
N TRP A 110 2.46 7.28 6.48
CA TRP A 110 2.95 8.66 6.52
C TRP A 110 3.76 9.02 5.27
N ILE A 111 4.67 8.14 4.83
CA ILE A 111 5.47 8.35 3.61
C ILE A 111 4.55 8.42 2.38
N THR A 112 3.58 7.52 2.28
CA THR A 112 2.61 7.49 1.17
C THR A 112 1.84 8.80 1.09
N THR A 113 1.25 9.24 2.21
CA THR A 113 0.48 10.49 2.27
C THR A 113 1.35 11.69 1.91
N ARG A 114 2.56 11.78 2.47
CA ARG A 114 3.48 12.89 2.21
C ARG A 114 3.91 12.95 0.73
N LEU A 115 4.15 11.82 0.10
CA LEU A 115 4.47 11.75 -1.33
C LEU A 115 3.28 12.14 -2.20
N SER A 116 2.09 11.61 -1.90
CA SER A 116 0.84 11.92 -2.63
C SER A 116 0.51 13.40 -2.59
N LEU A 117 0.58 14.03 -1.41
CA LEU A 117 0.35 15.48 -1.25
C LEU A 117 1.37 16.30 -2.04
N ALA A 118 2.64 15.90 -2.01
CA ALA A 118 3.67 16.60 -2.76
C ALA A 118 3.45 16.48 -4.28
N ILE A 119 3.04 15.31 -4.78
CA ILE A 119 2.77 15.09 -6.21
C ILE A 119 1.53 15.90 -6.63
N ALA A 120 0.48 15.88 -5.80
CA ALA A 120 -0.73 16.65 -6.04
C ALA A 120 -0.41 18.15 -6.16
N ASN A 121 0.37 18.71 -5.23
CA ASN A 121 0.77 20.11 -5.28
C ASN A 121 1.47 20.48 -6.60
N ASP A 122 2.44 19.68 -7.04
CA ASP A 122 3.15 19.94 -8.30
C ASP A 122 2.21 19.88 -9.52
N LEU A 123 1.31 18.90 -9.55
CA LEU A 123 0.36 18.74 -10.64
C LEU A 123 -0.66 19.89 -10.66
N THR A 124 -1.16 20.29 -9.50
CA THR A 124 -2.09 21.41 -9.34
C THR A 124 -1.43 22.72 -9.78
N VAL A 125 -0.20 23.01 -9.34
CA VAL A 125 0.54 24.20 -9.79
C VAL A 125 0.76 24.21 -11.30
N TRP A 126 1.13 23.05 -11.88
CA TRP A 126 1.30 22.94 -13.33
C TRP A 126 -0.02 23.18 -14.09
N ALA A 127 -1.11 22.57 -13.63
CA ALA A 127 -2.44 22.72 -14.23
C ALA A 127 -2.94 24.16 -14.15
N PHE A 128 -2.84 24.80 -12.97
CA PHE A 128 -3.22 26.20 -12.79
C PHE A 128 -2.41 27.13 -13.70
N ARG A 129 -1.09 26.91 -13.82
CA ARG A 129 -0.27 27.69 -14.75
C ARG A 129 -0.76 27.54 -16.18
N ASN A 130 -1.02 26.33 -16.65
CA ASN A 130 -1.52 26.11 -18.00
C ASN A 130 -2.91 26.73 -18.26
N VAL A 131 -3.76 26.80 -17.23
CA VAL A 131 -5.07 27.49 -17.31
C VAL A 131 -4.91 29.01 -17.37
N LEU A 132 -4.03 29.59 -16.56
CA LEU A 132 -3.78 31.04 -16.50
C LEU A 132 -3.11 31.61 -17.75
N TYR A 133 -2.27 30.82 -18.44
CA TYR A 133 -1.57 31.23 -19.66
C TYR A 133 -2.30 30.82 -20.95
N GLN A 134 -3.52 30.29 -20.87
CA GLN A 134 -4.33 30.07 -22.07
C GLN A 134 -4.78 31.41 -22.67
N PRO A 135 -4.72 31.60 -24.01
CA PRO A 135 -5.17 32.83 -24.65
C PRO A 135 -6.62 33.13 -24.27
N TYR A 136 -6.84 34.31 -23.69
CA TYR A 136 -8.12 34.85 -23.25
C TYR A 136 -9.22 34.80 -24.34
N ALA A 137 -8.84 34.66 -25.62
CA ALA A 137 -9.73 34.46 -26.75
C ALA A 137 -10.57 33.16 -26.70
N VAL A 138 -10.08 32.08 -26.06
CA VAL A 138 -10.84 30.81 -25.96
C VAL A 138 -11.91 30.87 -24.85
N GLN A 139 -11.71 31.73 -23.84
CA GLN A 139 -12.66 31.91 -22.73
C GLN A 139 -13.90 32.75 -23.12
N ILE A 140 -13.82 33.59 -24.17
CA ILE A 140 -14.95 34.42 -24.63
C ILE A 140 -15.83 33.70 -25.67
N HIS A 141 -15.35 32.64 -26.32
CA HIS A 141 -16.10 31.94 -27.38
C HIS A 141 -16.86 30.68 -26.95
N ARG A 142 -16.75 30.24 -25.69
CA ARG A 142 -17.74 29.31 -25.12
C ARG A 142 -18.95 30.10 -24.65
N ARG A 143 -19.94 30.27 -25.54
CA ARG A 143 -21.29 30.62 -25.11
C ARG A 143 -21.72 29.58 -24.06
N THR A 144 -22.08 30.06 -22.89
CA THR A 144 -22.56 29.30 -21.72
C THR A 144 -23.73 28.35 -21.99
N GLY A 145 -24.31 28.35 -23.20
CA GLY A 145 -25.44 27.52 -23.60
C GLY A 145 -25.12 26.12 -24.18
N GLU A 146 -23.92 25.87 -24.71
CA GLU A 146 -23.58 24.55 -25.29
C GLU A 146 -22.94 23.58 -24.27
N ALA A 147 -22.43 24.10 -23.15
CA ALA A 147 -21.79 23.27 -22.13
C ALA A 147 -22.79 22.49 -21.25
N THR A 148 -24.07 22.90 -21.21
CA THR A 148 -25.11 22.24 -20.41
C THR A 148 -25.77 21.06 -21.15
N SER A 149 -25.88 21.12 -22.49
CA SER A 149 -26.48 20.03 -23.27
C SER A 149 -25.60 18.77 -23.33
N ALA A 150 -24.28 18.92 -23.29
CA ALA A 150 -23.34 17.80 -23.31
C ALA A 150 -23.20 17.06 -21.97
N ILE A 151 -23.70 17.63 -20.86
CA ILE A 151 -23.71 16.96 -19.54
C ILE A 151 -25.04 16.20 -19.31
N LEU A 152 -26.07 16.51 -20.10
CA LEU A 152 -27.41 15.90 -20.00
C LEU A 152 -27.70 14.84 -21.08
N ALA A 153 -26.73 14.48 -21.92
CA ALA A 153 -26.85 13.40 -22.92
C ALA A 153 -25.85 12.28 -22.58
#